data_AF-A0A5B7RBW5-F1
#
_entry.id   AF-A0A5B7RBW5-F1
#
_cell.length_a   1.000
_cell.length_b   1.000
_cell.length_c   1.000
_cell.angle_alpha   90.00
_cell.angle_beta   90.00
_cell.angle_gamma   90.00
#
_symmetry.space_group_name_H-M   'P 1'
#
loop_
_entity.id
_entity.type
_entity.pdbx_description
1 polymer ?
#
loop_
_entity_poly.entity_id
_entity_poly.type
_entity_poly.pdbx_seq_one_letter_code
_entity_poly.pdbx_strand_id
1 'polypeptide(L)'
;MILEETCPRCGTTFHEPHPRKPGRPRRWCSQACRRAASEERRAAANGAIAVEHVPVAVTLEEHVRAVLDSPAACRRVLRDIRERSEAGLLQDSRWNSVQSEIERLQPKPRPQLRWGHR
;
A
#
# COMPACT_ATOMS: atom_id res chain seq x y z
N MET A 1 -2.50 32.94 -40.64
CA MET A 1 -2.77 32.80 -39.19
C MET A 1 -1.96 31.62 -38.66
N ILE A 2 -1.59 31.58 -37.38
CA ILE A 2 -0.85 30.46 -36.78
C ILE A 2 -1.81 29.76 -35.81
N LEU A 3 -1.90 28.44 -35.89
CA LEU A 3 -2.65 27.65 -34.91
C LEU A 3 -1.71 27.21 -33.80
N GLU A 4 -2.12 27.42 -32.55
CA GLU A 4 -1.38 27.01 -31.37
C GLU A 4 -1.96 25.69 -30.83
N GLU A 5 -1.11 24.69 -30.63
CA GLU A 5 -1.48 23.40 -30.06
C GLU A 5 -0.53 23.01 -28.93
N THR A 6 -1.02 22.26 -27.94
CA THR A 6 -0.24 21.81 -26.79
C THR A 6 0.19 20.36 -26.95
N CYS A 7 1.47 20.07 -26.74
CA CYS A 7 1.97 18.71 -26.82
C CYS A 7 1.45 17.86 -25.65
N PRO A 8 0.76 16.73 -25.89
CA PRO A 8 0.20 15.92 -24.82
C PRO A 8 1.23 15.11 -24.02
N ARG A 9 2.52 15.16 -24.40
CA ARG A 9 3.61 14.48 -23.65
C ARG A 9 4.37 15.43 -22.75
N CYS A 10 4.84 16.57 -23.27
CA CYS A 10 5.69 17.50 -22.52
C CYS A 10 5.00 18.81 -22.13
N GLY A 11 3.76 19.03 -22.55
CA GLY A 11 3.01 20.26 -22.25
C GLY A 11 3.47 21.51 -23.02
N THR A 12 4.52 21.42 -23.84
CA THR A 12 5.01 22.56 -24.63
C THR A 12 4.03 22.92 -25.74
N THR A 13 3.74 24.21 -25.89
CA THR A 13 2.98 24.76 -27.01
C THR A 13 3.80 24.75 -28.29
N PHE A 14 3.16 24.45 -29.42
CA PHE A 14 3.78 24.48 -30.74
C PHE A 14 2.83 25.06 -31.79
N HIS A 15 3.43 25.58 -32.85
CA HIS A 15 2.73 26.38 -33.86
C HIS A 15 2.65 25.61 -35.19
N GLU A 16 1.45 25.56 -35.77
CA GLU A 16 1.22 25.01 -37.11
C GLU A 16 0.81 26.13 -38.07
N PRO A 17 1.44 26.24 -39.26
CA PRO A 17 1.10 27.27 -40.24
C PRO A 17 -0.31 27.06 -40.82
N HIS A 18 -1.07 28.16 -40.96
CA HIS A 18 -2.36 28.19 -41.65
C HIS A 18 -2.25 28.93 -43.00
N PRO A 19 -2.79 28.38 -44.11
CA PRO A 19 -3.60 27.17 -44.21
C PRO A 19 -2.78 25.88 -43.99
N ARG A 20 -3.41 24.87 -43.40
CA ARG A 20 -2.74 23.58 -43.13
C ARG A 20 -2.29 22.95 -44.44
N LYS A 21 -1.07 22.40 -44.44
CA LYS A 21 -0.63 21.53 -45.54
C LYS A 21 -1.54 20.29 -45.60
N PRO A 22 -1.83 19.76 -46.80
CA PRO A 22 -2.62 18.53 -46.93
C PRO A 22 -2.01 17.40 -46.11
N GLY A 23 -2.82 16.73 -45.29
CA GLY A 23 -2.37 15.64 -44.44
C GLY A 23 -2.95 15.69 -43.03
N ARG A 24 -2.46 14.78 -42.19
CA ARG A 24 -2.89 14.67 -40.79
C ARG A 24 -2.29 15.83 -39.97
N PRO A 25 -3.10 16.55 -39.17
CA PRO A 25 -2.60 17.57 -38.26
C PRO A 25 -1.52 17.04 -37.32
N ARG A 26 -0.54 17.90 -37.04
CA ARG A 26 0.59 17.54 -36.17
C ARG A 26 0.16 17.56 -34.70
N ARG A 27 0.17 16.40 -34.04
CA ARG A 27 -0.18 16.26 -32.60
C ARG A 27 0.99 16.53 -31.62
N TRP A 28 2.23 16.47 -32.11
CA TRP A 28 3.43 16.46 -31.25
C TRP A 28 4.36 17.63 -31.56
N CYS A 29 4.86 18.31 -30.53
CA CYS A 29 5.82 19.42 -30.68
C CYS A 29 7.15 18.99 -31.35
N SER A 30 7.47 17.69 -31.35
CA SER A 30 8.68 17.13 -31.95
C SER A 30 8.54 15.63 -32.26
N GLN A 31 9.38 15.13 -33.16
CA GLN A 31 9.49 13.69 -33.43
C GLN A 31 9.98 12.92 -32.19
N ALA A 32 10.79 13.55 -31.33
CA ALA A 32 11.23 12.97 -30.06
C ALA A 32 10.04 12.69 -29.13
N CYS A 33 9.15 13.67 -28.93
CA CYS A 33 7.94 13.47 -28.11
C CYS A 33 7.01 12.42 -28.70
N ARG A 34 6.89 12.34 -30.03
CA ARG A 34 6.13 11.27 -30.70
C ARG A 34 6.70 9.88 -30.42
N ARG A 35 8.02 9.71 -30.49
CA ARG A 35 8.70 8.43 -30.25
C ARG A 35 8.58 8.02 -28.78
N ALA A 36 8.88 8.93 -27.86
CA ALA A 36 8.75 8.69 -26.42
C ALA A 36 7.33 8.25 -26.03
N ALA A 37 6.29 8.96 -26.48
CA ALA A 37 4.90 8.58 -26.22
C ALA A 37 4.49 7.24 -26.89
N SER A 38 5.20 6.80 -27.93
CA SER A 38 5.00 5.47 -28.50
C SER A 38 5.69 4.37 -27.69
N GLU A 39 6.87 4.68 -27.15
CA GLU A 39 7.63 3.78 -26.29
C GLU A 39 6.96 3.59 -24.94
N GLU A 40 6.47 4.66 -24.31
CA GLU A 40 5.68 4.63 -23.07
C GLU A 40 4.45 3.71 -23.23
N ARG A 41 3.70 3.84 -24.33
CA ARG A 41 2.56 2.95 -24.64
C ARG A 41 2.98 1.50 -24.84
N ARG A 42 4.13 1.25 -25.49
CA ARG A 42 4.64 -0.10 -25.70
C ARG A 42 5.13 -0.72 -24.39
N ALA A 43 5.81 0.06 -23.55
CA ALA A 43 6.26 -0.36 -22.23
C ALA A 43 5.06 -0.72 -21.34
N ALA A 44 4.02 0.11 -21.32
CA ALA A 44 2.78 -0.19 -20.60
C ALA A 44 2.09 -1.47 -21.11
N ALA A 45 2.01 -1.67 -22.44
CA ALA A 45 1.46 -2.89 -23.03
C ALA A 45 2.27 -4.15 -22.68
N ASN A 46 3.58 -4.00 -22.49
CA ASN A 46 4.50 -5.07 -22.09
C ASN A 46 4.56 -5.26 -20.56
N GLY A 47 3.71 -4.58 -19.79
CA GLY A 47 3.66 -4.72 -18.33
C GLY A 47 4.81 -4.05 -17.58
N ALA A 48 5.64 -3.25 -18.25
CA ALA A 48 6.67 -2.43 -17.60
C ALA A 48 6.02 -1.21 -16.95
N ILE A 49 5.41 -1.41 -15.78
CA ILE A 49 4.91 -0.34 -14.92
C ILE A 49 6.09 0.12 -14.06
N ALA A 50 6.44 1.40 -14.14
CA ALA A 50 7.37 1.99 -13.19
C ALA A 50 6.70 1.97 -11.81
N VAL A 51 7.18 1.10 -10.91
CA VAL A 51 6.77 1.08 -9.51
C VAL A 51 7.70 2.02 -8.75
N GLU A 52 7.15 3.09 -8.22
CA GLU A 52 7.87 3.96 -7.30
C GLU A 52 7.65 3.44 -5.87
N HIS A 53 8.75 3.01 -5.24
CA HIS A 53 8.73 2.72 -3.82
C HIS A 53 8.81 4.03 -3.05
N VAL A 54 7.68 4.49 -2.54
CA VAL A 54 7.62 5.65 -1.64
C VAL A 54 7.78 5.13 -0.19
N PRO A 55 8.91 5.40 0.49
CA PRO A 55 9.04 5.04 1.90
C PRO A 55 8.10 5.91 2.72
N VAL A 56 7.05 5.32 3.28
CA VAL A 56 6.17 6.00 4.23
C VAL A 56 6.77 5.82 5.63
N ALA A 57 7.21 6.92 6.23
CA ALA A 57 7.59 6.92 7.63
C ALA A 57 6.32 6.84 8.49
N VAL A 58 6.07 5.67 9.07
CA VAL A 58 4.95 5.40 9.96
C VAL A 58 5.49 5.18 11.37
N THR A 59 4.89 5.86 12.34
CA THR A 59 5.21 5.72 13.75
C THR A 59 4.76 4.34 14.27
N LEU A 60 5.29 3.91 15.41
CA LEU A 60 4.87 2.65 16.03
C LEU A 60 3.36 2.67 16.39
N GLU A 61 2.86 3.80 16.90
CA GLU A 61 1.46 3.93 17.29
C GLU A 61 0.50 3.80 16.09
N GLU A 62 0.88 4.35 14.93
CA GLU A 62 0.09 4.21 13.71
C GLU A 62 0.03 2.77 13.23
N HIS A 63 1.12 2.02 13.33
CA HIS A 63 1.11 0.58 13.03
C HIS A 63 0.19 -0.20 13.98
N VAL A 64 0.27 0.09 15.29
CA VAL A 64 -0.60 -0.56 16.27
C VAL A 64 -2.07 -0.27 15.96
N ARG A 65 -2.41 1.00 15.65
CA ARG A 65 -3.77 1.40 15.28
C ARG A 65 -4.25 0.67 14.02
N ALA A 66 -3.42 0.62 12.98
CA ALA A 66 -3.76 -0.09 11.73
C ALA A 66 -4.02 -1.60 11.96
N VAL A 67 -3.28 -2.23 12.87
CA VAL A 67 -3.54 -3.62 13.26
C VAL A 67 -4.88 -3.73 14.01
N LEU A 68 -5.11 -2.87 15.00
CA LEU A 68 -6.32 -2.88 15.83
C LEU A 68 -7.61 -2.60 15.02
N ASP A 69 -7.52 -1.76 14.00
CA ASP A 69 -8.64 -1.43 13.10
C ASP A 69 -8.99 -2.57 12.13
N SER A 70 -8.16 -3.63 12.06
CA SER A 70 -8.34 -4.77 11.16
C SER A 70 -8.58 -6.08 11.93
N PRO A 71 -9.82 -6.60 11.99
CA PRO A 71 -10.13 -7.87 12.67
C PRO A 71 -9.31 -9.06 12.16
N ALA A 72 -8.97 -9.07 10.86
CA ALA A 72 -8.13 -10.11 10.27
C ALA A 72 -6.68 -10.02 10.76
N ALA A 73 -6.13 -8.81 10.88
CA ALA A 73 -4.79 -8.58 11.42
C ALA A 73 -4.71 -8.97 12.90
N CYS A 74 -5.67 -8.53 13.71
CA CYS A 74 -5.79 -8.93 15.11
C CYS A 74 -5.81 -10.46 15.27
N ARG A 75 -6.64 -11.17 14.49
CA ARG A 75 -6.69 -12.64 14.52
C ARG A 75 -5.35 -13.27 14.20
N ARG A 76 -4.64 -12.74 13.20
CA ARG A 76 -3.34 -13.26 12.78
C ARG A 76 -2.28 -13.05 13.87
N VAL A 77 -2.22 -11.85 14.45
CA VAL A 77 -1.32 -11.54 15.57
C VAL A 77 -1.58 -12.47 16.77
N LEU A 78 -2.84 -12.68 17.14
CA LEU A 78 -3.19 -13.58 18.26
C LEU A 78 -2.79 -15.03 17.99
N ARG A 79 -2.92 -15.52 16.75
CA ARG A 79 -2.46 -16.86 16.36
C ARG A 79 -0.95 -16.99 16.49
N ASP A 80 -0.20 -16.05 15.92
CA ASP A 80 1.26 -16.05 15.98
C ASP A 80 1.76 -15.97 17.44
N ILE A 81 1.11 -15.17 18.28
CA ILE A 81 1.43 -15.09 19.72
C ILE A 81 1.20 -16.44 20.40
N ARG A 82 0.07 -17.12 20.12
CA ARG A 82 -0.22 -18.44 20.67
C ARG A 82 0.84 -19.47 20.26
N GLU A 83 1.21 -19.51 18.97
CA GLU A 83 2.23 -20.42 18.47
C GLU A 83 3.59 -20.19 19.15
N ARG A 84 3.98 -18.92 19.36
CA ARG A 84 5.20 -18.59 20.13
C ARG A 84 5.10 -19.02 21.60
N SER A 85 3.92 -18.88 22.21
CA SER A 85 3.67 -19.34 23.58
C SER A 85 3.84 -20.85 23.69
N GLU A 86 3.24 -21.61 22.77
CA GLU A 86 3.33 -23.07 22.72
C GLU A 86 4.77 -23.55 22.48
N ALA A 87 5.54 -22.79 21.69
CA ALA A 87 6.96 -23.03 21.47
C ALA A 87 7.88 -22.57 22.62
N GLY A 88 7.34 -21.99 23.70
CA GLY A 88 8.13 -21.47 24.83
C GLY A 88 8.94 -20.21 24.52
N LEU A 89 8.74 -19.57 23.36
CA LEU A 89 9.51 -18.41 22.90
C LEU A 89 9.16 -17.12 23.65
N LEU A 90 8.05 -17.10 24.39
CA LEU A 90 7.65 -15.95 25.21
C LEU A 90 8.34 -15.89 26.58
N GLN A 91 9.17 -16.88 26.93
CA GLN A 91 9.92 -16.88 28.21
C GLN A 91 11.19 -16.02 28.19
N ASP A 92 11.60 -15.54 27.01
CA ASP A 92 12.68 -14.56 26.91
C ASP A 92 12.22 -13.23 27.54
N SER A 93 13.12 -12.61 28.31
CA SER A 93 13.00 -11.28 28.92
C SER A 93 12.34 -10.22 28.03
N ARG A 94 12.58 -10.25 26.71
CA ARG A 94 11.96 -9.34 25.73
C ARG A 94 10.44 -9.47 25.67
N TRP A 95 9.89 -10.65 25.94
CA TRP A 95 8.48 -10.99 25.80
C TRP A 95 7.72 -11.01 27.13
N ASN A 96 8.37 -10.73 28.26
CA ASN A 96 7.76 -10.72 29.59
C ASN A 96 6.51 -9.83 29.68
N SER A 97 6.53 -8.67 29.03
CA SER A 97 5.38 -7.75 29.00
C SER A 97 4.20 -8.35 28.24
N VAL A 98 4.46 -9.01 27.11
CA VAL A 98 3.44 -9.70 26.31
C VAL A 98 2.86 -10.88 27.08
N GLN A 99 3.71 -11.68 27.72
CA GLN A 99 3.28 -12.80 28.56
C GLN A 99 2.36 -12.33 29.70
N SER A 100 2.73 -11.24 30.38
CA SER A 100 1.92 -10.64 31.45
C SER A 100 0.54 -10.17 30.96
N GLU A 101 0.46 -9.60 29.75
CA GLU A 101 -0.82 -9.16 29.19
C GLU A 101 -1.70 -10.35 28.75
N ILE A 102 -1.11 -11.43 28.24
CA ILE A 102 -1.86 -12.66 27.93
C ILE A 102 -2.50 -13.22 29.19
N GLU A 103 -1.75 -13.28 30.30
CA GLU A 103 -2.25 -13.75 31.59
C GLU A 103 -3.41 -12.88 32.12
N ARG A 104 -3.37 -11.56 31.89
CA ARG A 104 -4.47 -10.65 32.23
C ARG A 104 -5.73 -10.86 31.41
N LEU A 105 -5.59 -11.26 30.13
CA LEU A 105 -6.71 -11.57 29.24
C LEU A 105 -7.38 -12.90 29.58
N GLN A 106 -6.71 -13.79 30.33
CA GLN A 106 -7.31 -15.06 30.72
C GLN A 106 -8.49 -14.81 31.68
N PRO A 107 -9.66 -15.41 31.40
CA PRO A 107 -10.80 -15.27 32.28
C PRO A 107 -10.45 -15.85 33.66
N LYS A 108 -10.69 -15.07 34.72
CA LYS A 108 -10.58 -15.60 36.08
C LYS A 108 -11.54 -16.80 36.22
N PRO A 109 -11.11 -17.91 36.82
CA PRO A 109 -11.98 -19.06 37.02
C PRO A 109 -13.20 -18.61 37.82
N ARG A 110 -14.41 -18.89 37.29
CA ARG A 110 -15.64 -18.62 38.02
C ARG A 110 -15.67 -19.51 39.27
N PRO A 111 -15.98 -18.97 40.46
CA PRO A 111 -16.07 -19.80 41.66
C PRO A 111 -17.13 -20.88 41.45
N GLN A 112 -16.78 -22.14 41.73
CA GLN A 112 -17.72 -23.25 41.67
C GLN A 112 -18.76 -23.05 42.78
N LEU A 113 -19.98 -22.68 42.40
CA LEU A 113 -21.13 -22.71 43.30
C LEU A 113 -21.40 -24.15 43.70
N ARG A 114 -20.94 -24.53 44.90
CA ARG A 114 -21.37 -25.76 45.57
C ARG A 114 -22.82 -25.56 46.00
N TRP A 115 -23.76 -25.96 45.16
CA TRP A 115 -25.15 -26.11 45.55
C TRP A 115 -25.23 -27.23 46.58
N GLY A 116 -25.40 -26.86 47.85
CA GLY A 116 -25.62 -27.82 48.93
C GLY A 116 -26.94 -28.57 48.67
N HIS A 117 -26.85 -29.89 48.56
CA HIS A 117 -28.00 -30.77 48.61
C HIS A 117 -28.68 -30.60 49.98
N ARG A 118 -29.97 -30.24 49.96
CA ARG A 118 -30.87 -30.34 51.10
C ARG A 118 -31.49 -31.72 51.15
#